data_AF-A0A519BLJ6-F1
#
_entry.id   AF-A0A519BLJ6-F1
#
_cell.length_a   1.000
_cell.length_b   1.000
_cell.length_c   1.000
_cell.angle_alpha   90.00
_cell.angle_beta   90.00
_cell.angle_gamma   90.00
#
_symmetry.space_group_name_H-M   'P 1'
#
loop_
_entity.id
_entity.type
_entity.pdbx_description
1 polymer ?
#
loop_
_entity_poly.entity_id
_entity_poly.type
_entity_poly.pdbx_seq_one_letter_code
_entity_poly.pdbx_strand_id
1 'polypeptide(L)'
;MAIDLAGFLKKKKILIIFFSIGVLIVIGGLLGYRYYNGYRENKAYTLLGKGIRLYLSVGTSKTGNLKNIKKSIIILKQLKTKYNGTKAEVISNFYIGSDYLLLRNYKKSIKYFKKYTDRFPIPHKNNISYLAYSNIVTAELNQKNNLKSINYLKKMAKINNVKLQEYAMLEEASIYTMIGKPKNAVAIYKKMMENDAMTKNRSYIENLIQLNSRNITHK
;
A
#
# COMPACT_ATOMS: atom_id res chain seq x y z
N MET A 1 13.45 26.24 -53.45
CA MET A 1 13.20 24.81 -53.78
C MET A 1 11.80 24.46 -53.29
N ALA A 2 10.83 24.38 -54.19
CA ALA A 2 9.50 23.88 -53.85
C ALA A 2 9.60 22.35 -53.72
N ILE A 3 9.18 21.80 -52.59
CA ILE A 3 9.07 20.35 -52.43
C ILE A 3 7.96 19.91 -53.37
N ASP A 4 8.30 19.13 -54.40
CA ASP A 4 7.31 18.54 -55.33
C ASP A 4 6.53 17.42 -54.61
N LEU A 5 5.60 17.85 -53.75
CA LEU A 5 4.70 17.00 -53.01
C LEU A 5 3.84 16.15 -53.95
N ALA A 6 3.41 16.74 -55.06
CA ALA A 6 2.53 16.08 -56.03
C ALA A 6 3.24 14.91 -56.72
N GLY A 7 4.49 15.11 -57.18
CA GLY A 7 5.32 14.05 -57.75
C GLY A 7 5.66 12.95 -56.76
N PHE A 8 5.99 13.31 -55.51
CA PHE A 8 6.30 12.35 -54.44
C PHE A 8 5.09 11.49 -54.03
N LEU A 9 3.94 12.12 -53.81
CA LEU A 9 2.69 11.44 -53.46
C LEU A 9 2.24 10.48 -54.57
N LYS A 10 2.45 10.82 -55.85
CA LYS A 10 2.10 9.96 -56.99
C LYS A 10 3.05 8.75 -57.11
N LYS A 11 4.36 8.95 -56.88
CA LYS A 11 5.40 7.91 -56.98
C LYS A 11 5.39 6.93 -55.80
N LYS A 12 4.97 7.38 -54.60
CA LYS A 12 4.91 6.56 -53.37
C LYS A 12 3.48 6.30 -52.88
N LYS A 13 2.46 6.55 -53.72
CA LYS A 13 1.02 6.45 -53.38
C LYS A 13 0.65 5.17 -52.65
N ILE A 14 1.12 4.03 -53.16
CA ILE A 14 0.86 2.70 -52.57
C ILE A 14 1.47 2.59 -51.16
N LEU A 15 2.72 3.04 -50.98
CA LEU A 15 3.40 3.03 -49.68
C LEU A 15 2.69 3.92 -48.65
N ILE A 16 2.22 5.11 -49.07
CA ILE A 16 1.51 6.06 -48.22
C ILE A 16 0.13 5.53 -47.81
N ILE A 17 -0.56 4.81 -48.71
CA ILE A 17 -1.83 4.14 -48.42
C ILE A 17 -1.60 3.04 -47.37
N PHE A 18 -0.62 2.15 -47.58
CA PHE A 18 -0.30 1.10 -46.61
C PHE A 18 0.13 1.66 -45.25
N PHE A 19 0.92 2.73 -45.24
CA PHE A 19 1.32 3.40 -44.01
C PHE A 19 0.12 4.00 -43.27
N SER A 20 -0.77 4.71 -43.98
CA SER A 20 -2.00 5.28 -43.40
C SER A 20 -2.92 4.21 -42.82
N ILE A 21 -3.10 3.08 -43.51
CA ILE A 21 -3.86 1.93 -43.02
C ILE A 21 -3.20 1.33 -41.77
N GLY A 22 -1.88 1.18 -41.78
CA GLY A 22 -1.12 0.72 -40.62
C GLY A 22 -1.33 1.62 -39.39
N VAL A 23 -1.28 2.94 -39.57
CA VAL A 23 -1.56 3.91 -38.50
C VAL A 23 -2.98 3.77 -37.95
N LEU A 24 -3.99 3.62 -38.82
CA LEU A 24 -5.37 3.42 -38.40
C LEU A 24 -5.57 2.12 -37.60
N ILE A 25 -4.93 1.03 -38.01
CA ILE A 25 -4.97 -0.25 -37.27
C ILE A 25 -4.33 -0.08 -35.89
N VAL A 26 -3.19 0.62 -35.79
CA VAL A 26 -2.53 0.89 -34.50
C VAL A 26 -3.41 1.74 -33.60
N ILE A 27 -3.99 2.82 -34.11
CA ILE A 27 -4.90 3.69 -33.34
C ILE A 27 -6.15 2.91 -32.90
N GLY A 28 -6.77 2.18 -33.82
CA GLY A 28 -7.94 1.33 -33.51
C GLY A 28 -7.62 0.27 -32.46
N GLY A 29 -6.45 -0.38 -32.57
CA GLY A 29 -5.94 -1.32 -31.58
C GLY A 29 -5.73 -0.68 -30.21
N LEU A 30 -5.12 0.51 -30.15
CA LEU A 30 -4.92 1.25 -28.89
C LEU A 30 -6.24 1.68 -28.24
N LEU A 31 -7.19 2.21 -29.02
CA LEU A 31 -8.51 2.62 -28.52
C LEU A 31 -9.33 1.41 -28.05
N GLY A 32 -9.39 0.34 -28.85
CA GLY A 32 -10.06 -0.91 -28.50
C GLY A 32 -9.49 -1.52 -27.23
N TYR A 33 -8.16 -1.54 -27.10
CA TYR A 33 -7.47 -2.00 -25.90
C TYR A 33 -7.81 -1.16 -24.65
N ARG A 34 -7.83 0.18 -24.79
CA ARG A 34 -8.22 1.08 -23.69
C ARG A 34 -9.68 0.87 -23.27
N TYR A 35 -10.59 0.73 -24.24
CA TYR A 35 -12.01 0.49 -23.97
C TYR A 35 -12.23 -0.85 -23.26
N TYR A 36 -11.63 -1.93 -23.78
CA TYR A 36 -11.71 -3.25 -23.18
C TYR A 36 -11.18 -3.26 -21.74
N ASN A 37 -10.03 -2.62 -21.50
CA ASN A 37 -9.47 -2.51 -20.16
C ASN A 37 -10.35 -1.70 -19.22
N GLY A 38 -10.95 -0.59 -19.67
CA GLY A 38 -11.88 0.19 -18.87
C GLY A 38 -13.12 -0.61 -18.46
N TYR A 39 -13.71 -1.34 -19.39
CA TYR A 39 -14.86 -2.22 -19.10
C TYR A 39 -14.51 -3.33 -18.10
N ARG A 40 -13.35 -3.97 -18.29
CA ARG A 40 -12.83 -5.00 -17.40
C ARG A 40 -12.57 -4.47 -16.00
N GLU A 41 -12.01 -3.26 -15.90
CA GLU A 41 -11.75 -2.56 -14.64
C GLU A 41 -13.06 -2.26 -13.88
N ASN A 42 -14.10 -1.78 -14.57
CA ASN A 42 -15.40 -1.48 -13.96
C ASN A 42 -16.04 -2.72 -13.33
N LYS A 43 -16.05 -3.85 -14.06
CA LYS A 43 -16.55 -5.13 -13.52
C LYS A 43 -15.72 -5.61 -12.33
N ALA A 44 -14.41 -5.40 -12.37
CA ALA A 44 -13.52 -5.72 -11.27
C ALA A 44 -13.87 -4.88 -10.03
N TYR A 45 -14.11 -3.58 -10.17
CA TYR A 45 -14.55 -2.73 -9.06
C TYR A 45 -15.91 -3.13 -8.48
N THR A 46 -16.87 -3.57 -9.30
CA THR A 46 -18.14 -4.13 -8.80
C THR A 46 -17.90 -5.34 -7.90
N LEU A 47 -17.01 -6.25 -8.29
CA LEU A 47 -16.68 -7.44 -7.50
C LEU A 47 -15.89 -7.10 -6.24
N LEU A 48 -14.96 -6.15 -6.32
CA LEU A 48 -14.23 -5.59 -5.18
C LEU A 48 -15.20 -5.02 -4.15
N GLY A 49 -16.16 -4.19 -4.57
CA GLY A 49 -17.17 -3.60 -3.68
C GLY A 49 -18.01 -4.65 -2.96
N LYS A 50 -18.35 -5.77 -3.61
CA LYS A 50 -19.05 -6.90 -2.96
C LYS A 50 -18.20 -7.51 -1.83
N GLY A 51 -16.90 -7.72 -2.06
CA GLY A 51 -15.98 -8.21 -1.05
C GLY A 51 -15.82 -7.24 0.13
N ILE A 52 -15.57 -5.96 -0.16
CA ILE A 52 -15.40 -4.92 0.87
C ILE A 52 -16.64 -4.78 1.74
N ARG A 53 -17.87 -4.86 1.19
CA ARG A 53 -19.10 -4.83 2.00
C ARG A 53 -19.17 -5.98 3.01
N LEU A 54 -18.70 -7.17 2.64
CA LEU A 54 -18.62 -8.30 3.57
C LEU A 54 -17.57 -8.05 4.65
N TYR A 55 -16.40 -7.50 4.30
CA TYR A 55 -15.39 -7.09 5.27
C TYR A 55 -15.93 -6.05 6.27
N LEU A 56 -16.62 -5.02 5.79
CA LEU A 56 -17.15 -3.93 6.62
C LEU A 56 -18.33 -4.37 7.51
N SER A 57 -19.04 -5.44 7.14
CA SER A 57 -20.13 -6.00 7.97
C SER A 57 -19.65 -6.53 9.33
N VAL A 58 -18.33 -6.58 9.58
CA VAL A 58 -17.76 -6.97 10.88
C VAL A 58 -17.96 -5.92 11.98
N GLY A 59 -18.21 -4.67 11.65
CA GLY A 59 -18.46 -3.64 12.68
C GLY A 59 -19.74 -3.84 13.50
N THR A 60 -20.64 -4.75 13.09
CA THR A 60 -22.05 -4.70 13.53
C THR A 60 -22.54 -5.86 14.43
N SER A 61 -21.91 -7.05 14.51
CA SER A 61 -22.29 -8.09 15.52
C SER A 61 -21.24 -9.19 15.81
N LYS A 62 -20.88 -9.43 17.10
CA LYS A 62 -19.71 -10.24 17.53
C LYS A 62 -19.53 -11.66 16.94
N THR A 63 -20.59 -12.41 16.60
CA THR A 63 -20.49 -13.85 16.24
C THR A 63 -20.82 -14.17 14.77
N GLY A 64 -21.64 -13.36 14.08
CA GLY A 64 -21.95 -13.53 12.64
C GLY A 64 -20.79 -13.11 11.69
N ASN A 65 -19.81 -12.40 12.23
CA ASN A 65 -18.78 -11.68 11.50
C ASN A 65 -17.74 -12.56 10.80
N LEU A 66 -17.31 -13.67 11.40
CA LEU A 66 -16.23 -14.49 10.84
C LEU A 66 -16.65 -15.23 9.55
N LYS A 67 -17.94 -15.55 9.41
CA LYS A 67 -18.50 -16.13 8.17
C LYS A 67 -18.41 -15.14 7.02
N ASN A 68 -18.72 -13.87 7.27
CA ASN A 68 -18.63 -12.81 6.26
C ASN A 68 -17.18 -12.52 5.88
N ILE A 69 -16.24 -12.58 6.83
CA ILE A 69 -14.80 -12.49 6.52
C ILE A 69 -14.34 -13.63 5.60
N LYS A 70 -14.74 -14.88 5.90
CA LYS A 70 -14.41 -16.01 5.01
C LYS A 70 -15.01 -15.82 3.61
N LYS A 71 -16.25 -15.33 3.51
CA LYS A 71 -16.89 -15.01 2.22
C LYS A 71 -16.20 -13.86 1.49
N SER A 72 -15.78 -12.80 2.21
CA SER A 72 -15.01 -11.67 1.68
C SER A 72 -13.75 -12.17 0.99
N ILE A 73 -12.96 -13.00 1.68
CA ILE A 73 -11.74 -13.62 1.11
C ILE A 73 -12.06 -14.39 -0.18
N ILE A 74 -13.12 -15.19 -0.20
CA ILE A 74 -13.51 -15.98 -1.38
C ILE A 74 -13.83 -15.07 -2.55
N ILE A 75 -14.65 -14.03 -2.34
CA ILE A 75 -15.04 -13.08 -3.39
C ILE A 75 -13.84 -12.29 -3.89
N LEU A 76 -13.03 -11.74 -2.98
CA LEU A 76 -11.86 -10.93 -3.33
C LEU A 76 -10.82 -11.74 -4.10
N LYS A 77 -10.60 -13.02 -3.77
CA LYS A 77 -9.68 -13.89 -4.53
C LYS A 77 -10.10 -14.10 -5.98
N GLN A 78 -11.39 -13.97 -6.31
CA GLN A 78 -11.85 -14.06 -7.70
C GLN A 78 -11.31 -12.90 -8.56
N LEU A 79 -10.90 -11.78 -7.97
CA LEU A 79 -10.27 -10.69 -8.72
C LEU A 79 -8.94 -11.13 -9.33
N LYS A 80 -8.18 -11.99 -8.65
CA LYS A 80 -6.94 -12.52 -9.20
C LYS A 80 -7.18 -13.41 -10.42
N THR A 81 -8.22 -14.24 -10.40
CA THR A 81 -8.49 -15.21 -11.48
C THR A 81 -9.24 -14.57 -12.65
N LYS A 82 -10.21 -13.69 -12.39
CA LYS A 82 -11.07 -13.08 -13.42
C LYS A 82 -10.55 -11.72 -13.92
N TYR A 83 -9.86 -10.97 -13.08
CA TYR A 83 -9.50 -9.57 -13.32
C TYR A 83 -8.03 -9.28 -12.98
N ASN A 84 -7.13 -10.24 -13.23
CA ASN A 84 -5.69 -10.11 -12.97
C ASN A 84 -5.10 -8.80 -13.56
N GLY A 85 -4.32 -8.07 -12.76
CA GLY A 85 -3.64 -6.86 -13.21
C GLY A 85 -4.48 -5.58 -13.20
N THR A 86 -5.79 -5.69 -12.93
CA THR A 86 -6.65 -4.51 -12.66
C THR A 86 -6.22 -3.82 -11.36
N LYS A 87 -6.51 -2.52 -11.21
CA LYS A 87 -6.29 -1.80 -9.95
C LYS A 87 -7.17 -2.39 -8.84
N ALA A 88 -8.37 -2.84 -9.19
CA ALA A 88 -9.25 -3.54 -8.26
C ALA A 88 -8.62 -4.83 -7.69
N GLU A 89 -7.93 -5.62 -8.51
CA GLU A 89 -7.17 -6.80 -8.05
C GLU A 89 -6.04 -6.39 -7.09
N VAL A 90 -5.30 -5.33 -7.40
CA VAL A 90 -4.26 -4.83 -6.51
C VAL A 90 -4.86 -4.44 -5.15
N ILE A 91 -5.92 -3.62 -5.13
CA ILE A 91 -6.60 -3.18 -3.90
C ILE A 91 -7.15 -4.38 -3.11
N SER A 92 -7.63 -5.42 -3.79
CA SER A 92 -8.14 -6.62 -3.13
C SER A 92 -7.12 -7.30 -2.21
N ASN A 93 -5.81 -7.22 -2.54
CA ASN A 93 -4.77 -7.79 -1.71
C ASN A 93 -4.71 -7.10 -0.33
N PHE A 94 -4.96 -5.79 -0.24
CA PHE A 94 -5.06 -5.09 1.04
C PHE A 94 -6.21 -5.67 1.88
N TYR A 95 -7.41 -5.77 1.31
CA TYR A 95 -8.59 -6.24 2.05
C TYR A 95 -8.50 -7.72 2.43
N ILE A 96 -7.95 -8.58 1.56
CA ILE A 96 -7.68 -9.99 1.94
C ILE A 96 -6.66 -10.05 3.09
N GLY A 97 -5.66 -9.15 3.10
CA GLY A 97 -4.71 -9.01 4.21
C GLY A 97 -5.40 -8.64 5.52
N SER A 98 -6.33 -7.68 5.47
CA SER A 98 -7.15 -7.24 6.61
C SER A 98 -8.10 -8.33 7.10
N ASP A 99 -8.76 -9.05 6.19
CA ASP A 99 -9.59 -10.21 6.51
C ASP A 99 -8.78 -11.28 7.28
N TYR A 100 -7.57 -11.61 6.81
CA TYR A 100 -6.70 -12.54 7.51
C TYR A 100 -6.18 -12.00 8.84
N LEU A 101 -6.02 -10.68 8.99
CA LEU A 101 -5.65 -10.05 10.26
C LEU A 101 -6.77 -10.24 11.30
N LEU A 102 -8.03 -10.03 10.90
CA LEU A 102 -9.20 -10.27 11.74
C LEU A 102 -9.33 -11.74 12.15
N LEU A 103 -8.95 -12.67 11.26
CA LEU A 103 -8.86 -14.10 11.56
C LEU A 103 -7.62 -14.50 12.39
N ARG A 104 -6.79 -13.53 12.82
CA ARG A 104 -5.50 -13.74 13.49
C ARG A 104 -4.54 -14.65 12.71
N ASN A 105 -4.72 -14.77 11.41
CA ASN A 105 -3.82 -15.50 10.53
C ASN A 105 -2.72 -14.56 10.02
N TYR A 106 -1.81 -14.18 10.92
CA TYR A 106 -0.79 -13.16 10.68
C TYR A 106 0.12 -13.50 9.49
N LYS A 107 0.51 -14.77 9.33
CA LYS A 107 1.32 -15.22 8.18
C LYS A 107 0.65 -14.95 6.83
N LYS A 108 -0.65 -15.27 6.70
CA LYS A 108 -1.40 -14.98 5.46
C LYS A 108 -1.67 -13.48 5.31
N SER A 109 -1.99 -12.81 6.41
CA SER A 109 -2.19 -11.35 6.43
C SER A 109 -0.98 -10.61 5.85
N ILE A 110 0.23 -10.88 6.36
CA ILE A 110 1.48 -10.29 5.87
C ILE A 110 1.71 -10.65 4.39
N LYS A 111 1.44 -11.89 3.97
CA LYS A 111 1.60 -12.29 2.56
C LYS A 111 0.77 -11.42 1.61
N TYR A 112 -0.47 -11.10 1.97
CA TYR A 112 -1.35 -10.31 1.12
C TYR A 112 -1.05 -8.81 1.21
N PHE A 113 -0.73 -8.28 2.39
CA PHE A 113 -0.24 -6.90 2.47
C PHE A 113 1.05 -6.69 1.69
N LYS A 114 1.98 -7.65 1.71
CA LYS A 114 3.20 -7.61 0.89
C LYS A 114 2.89 -7.49 -0.60
N LYS A 115 1.99 -8.32 -1.13
CA LYS A 115 1.54 -8.21 -2.53
C LYS A 115 1.00 -6.83 -2.90
N TYR A 116 0.29 -6.18 -1.96
CA TYR A 116 -0.15 -4.80 -2.15
C TYR A 116 1.05 -3.84 -2.13
N THR A 117 1.92 -3.93 -1.12
CA THR A 117 3.09 -3.04 -0.98
C THR A 117 4.16 -3.29 -2.05
N ASP A 118 4.19 -4.43 -2.73
CA ASP A 118 5.09 -4.66 -3.88
C ASP A 118 4.71 -3.75 -5.05
N ARG A 119 3.44 -3.35 -5.16
CA ARG A 119 2.95 -2.35 -6.13
C ARG A 119 3.09 -0.92 -5.64
N PHE A 120 3.29 -0.74 -4.32
CA PHE A 120 3.46 0.56 -3.65
C PHE A 120 4.62 0.47 -2.65
N PRO A 121 5.87 0.35 -3.15
CA PRO A 121 7.04 0.05 -2.31
C PRO A 121 7.41 1.19 -1.35
N ILE A 122 6.88 2.39 -1.59
CA ILE A 122 7.05 3.55 -0.74
C ILE A 122 5.68 3.92 -0.15
N PRO A 123 5.53 3.97 1.18
CA PRO A 123 4.31 4.43 1.82
C PRO A 123 3.91 5.84 1.34
N HIS A 124 2.63 6.03 1.03
CA HIS A 124 2.11 7.27 0.49
C HIS A 124 0.78 7.64 1.14
N LYS A 125 0.57 8.95 1.40
CA LYS A 125 -0.62 9.46 2.12
C LYS A 125 -1.91 9.39 1.29
N ASN A 126 -1.81 9.44 -0.04
CA ASN A 126 -2.96 9.46 -0.96
C ASN A 126 -3.47 8.06 -1.35
N ASN A 127 -2.96 7.00 -0.72
CA ASN A 127 -3.46 5.64 -0.91
C ASN A 127 -3.37 4.85 0.40
N ILE A 128 -3.78 3.59 0.37
CA ILE A 128 -3.83 2.73 1.56
C ILE A 128 -2.50 2.00 1.85
N SER A 129 -1.39 2.38 1.18
CA SER A 129 -0.07 1.76 1.42
C SER A 129 0.42 2.02 2.83
N TYR A 130 0.30 3.23 3.36
CA TYR A 130 0.69 3.51 4.74
C TYR A 130 -0.02 2.59 5.74
N LEU A 131 -1.33 2.37 5.55
CA LEU A 131 -2.11 1.43 6.35
C LEU A 131 -1.69 -0.03 6.12
N ALA A 132 -1.31 -0.42 4.90
CA ALA A 132 -0.82 -1.77 4.62
C ALA A 132 0.48 -2.05 5.38
N TYR A 133 1.41 -1.09 5.40
CA TYR A 133 2.64 -1.15 6.17
C TYR A 133 2.37 -1.24 7.68
N SER A 134 1.46 -0.40 8.20
CA SER A 134 1.04 -0.44 9.61
C SER A 134 0.44 -1.81 9.98
N ASN A 135 -0.44 -2.38 9.14
CA ASN A 135 -1.00 -3.70 9.40
C ASN A 135 0.05 -4.83 9.34
N ILE A 136 1.10 -4.69 8.51
CA ILE A 136 2.26 -5.61 8.56
C ILE A 136 2.97 -5.49 9.90
N VAL A 137 3.22 -4.26 10.40
CA VAL A 137 3.83 -4.02 11.73
C VAL A 137 3.01 -4.71 12.81
N THR A 138 1.68 -4.52 12.82
CA THR A 138 0.77 -5.18 13.76
C THR A 138 0.86 -6.70 13.68
N ALA A 139 0.84 -7.28 12.47
CA ALA A 139 0.90 -8.73 12.29
C ALA A 139 2.28 -9.32 12.65
N GLU A 140 3.37 -8.59 12.43
CA GLU A 140 4.73 -9.00 12.83
C GLU A 140 4.88 -8.92 14.37
N LEU A 141 4.35 -7.89 15.03
CA LEU A 141 4.35 -7.78 16.50
C LEU A 141 3.56 -8.91 17.17
N ASN A 142 2.40 -9.26 16.62
CA ASN A 142 1.60 -10.40 17.10
C ASN A 142 2.33 -11.75 16.94
N GLN A 143 3.32 -11.83 16.05
CA GLN A 143 4.20 -12.99 15.90
C GLN A 143 5.53 -12.83 16.66
N LYS A 144 5.65 -11.83 17.53
CA LYS A 144 6.86 -11.50 18.30
C LYS A 144 8.08 -11.15 17.40
N ASN A 145 7.85 -10.76 16.14
CA ASN A 145 8.89 -10.40 15.19
C ASN A 145 9.29 -8.92 15.28
N ASN A 146 9.63 -8.45 16.48
CA ASN A 146 9.83 -7.03 16.80
C ASN A 146 10.82 -6.31 15.87
N LEU A 147 11.95 -6.95 15.52
CA LEU A 147 12.95 -6.37 14.61
C LEU A 147 12.42 -6.21 13.18
N LYS A 148 11.55 -7.11 12.71
CA LYS A 148 10.91 -6.96 11.39
C LYS A 148 9.93 -5.80 11.41
N SER A 149 9.13 -5.67 12.47
CA SER A 149 8.23 -4.52 12.67
C SER A 149 8.98 -3.19 12.61
N ILE A 150 10.12 -3.07 13.30
CA ILE A 150 10.98 -1.89 13.25
C ILE A 150 11.42 -1.57 11.81
N ASN A 151 11.80 -2.57 11.02
CA ASN A 151 12.20 -2.33 9.63
C ASN A 151 11.06 -1.78 8.76
N TYR A 152 9.81 -2.17 9.03
CA TYR A 152 8.65 -1.60 8.36
C TYR A 152 8.35 -0.17 8.83
N LEU A 153 8.47 0.12 10.12
CA LEU A 153 8.31 1.47 10.67
C LEU A 153 9.35 2.44 10.11
N LYS A 154 10.61 2.01 9.96
CA LYS A 154 11.64 2.80 9.28
C LYS A 154 11.29 3.14 7.83
N LYS A 155 10.56 2.27 7.13
CA LYS A 155 10.03 2.58 5.78
C LYS A 155 8.87 3.57 5.86
N MET A 156 7.99 3.44 6.84
CA MET A 156 6.88 4.37 7.09
C MET A 156 7.38 5.78 7.44
N ALA A 157 8.44 5.90 8.24
CA ALA A 157 9.04 7.17 8.63
C ALA A 157 9.71 7.95 7.47
N LYS A 158 9.82 7.38 6.27
CA LYS A 158 10.30 8.06 5.06
C LYS A 158 9.18 8.80 4.31
N ILE A 159 7.94 8.72 4.78
CA ILE A 159 6.81 9.39 4.14
C ILE A 159 6.95 10.91 4.20
N ASN A 160 6.63 11.61 3.11
CA ASN A 160 6.56 13.07 3.08
C ASN A 160 5.24 13.58 3.70
N ASN A 161 5.06 13.28 4.99
CA ASN A 161 3.97 13.76 5.83
C ASN A 161 4.44 13.73 7.29
N VAL A 162 4.61 14.91 7.88
CA VAL A 162 5.22 15.07 9.21
C VAL A 162 4.45 14.30 10.30
N LYS A 163 3.12 14.32 10.30
CA LYS A 163 2.31 13.59 11.30
C LYS A 163 2.44 12.07 11.19
N LEU A 164 2.49 11.55 9.97
CA LEU A 164 2.66 10.11 9.73
C LEU A 164 4.11 9.68 10.02
N GLN A 165 5.08 10.54 9.74
CA GLN A 165 6.47 10.32 10.11
C GLN A 165 6.63 10.28 11.64
N GLU A 166 6.04 11.24 12.36
CA GLU A 166 6.03 11.29 13.84
C GLU A 166 5.46 10.00 14.42
N TYR A 167 4.29 9.56 13.95
CA TYR A 167 3.66 8.31 14.38
C TYR A 167 4.60 7.10 14.22
N ALA A 168 5.20 6.94 13.04
CA ALA A 168 6.07 5.81 12.77
C ALA A 168 7.33 5.81 13.66
N MET A 169 7.89 6.99 13.94
CA MET A 169 9.08 7.13 14.80
C MET A 169 8.75 6.88 16.28
N LEU A 170 7.60 7.34 16.77
CA LEU A 170 7.14 7.05 18.13
C LEU A 170 6.90 5.55 18.34
N GLU A 171 6.25 4.89 17.37
CA GLU A 171 6.01 3.45 17.44
C GLU A 171 7.32 2.66 17.35
N GLU A 172 8.28 3.10 16.53
CA GLU A 172 9.61 2.49 16.43
C GLU A 172 10.36 2.55 17.77
N ALA A 173 10.39 3.73 18.40
CA ALA A 173 11.04 3.94 19.68
C ALA A 173 10.37 3.13 20.80
N SER A 174 9.04 3.09 20.82
CA SER A 174 8.24 2.26 21.74
C SER A 174 8.64 0.79 21.67
N ILE A 175 8.77 0.22 20.46
CA ILE A 175 9.18 -1.18 20.31
C ILE A 175 10.61 -1.38 20.81
N TYR A 176 11.54 -0.45 20.56
CA TYR A 176 12.89 -0.53 21.11
C TYR A 176 12.92 -0.55 22.64
N THR A 177 12.09 0.25 23.30
CA THR A 177 11.90 0.20 24.76
C THR A 177 11.38 -1.16 25.20
N MET A 178 10.33 -1.66 24.55
CA MET A 178 9.70 -2.96 24.86
C MET A 178 10.68 -4.13 24.76
N ILE A 179 11.60 -4.11 23.78
CA ILE A 179 12.62 -5.17 23.62
C ILE A 179 13.89 -4.93 24.43
N GLY A 180 13.85 -4.01 25.40
CA GLY A 180 14.96 -3.76 26.31
C GLY A 180 16.17 -3.08 25.67
N LYS A 181 15.96 -2.32 24.57
CA LYS A 181 16.97 -1.49 23.87
C LYS A 181 16.68 0.01 24.02
N PRO A 182 16.58 0.56 25.23
CA PRO A 182 16.19 1.96 25.46
C PRO A 182 17.17 2.98 24.85
N LYS A 183 18.46 2.65 24.72
CA LYS A 183 19.44 3.50 24.01
C LYS A 183 18.99 3.85 22.58
N ASN A 184 18.42 2.87 21.87
CA ASN A 184 17.93 3.07 20.51
C ASN A 184 16.66 3.93 20.47
N ALA A 185 15.77 3.75 21.46
CA ALA A 185 14.57 4.58 21.61
C ALA A 185 14.95 6.06 21.84
N VAL A 186 15.89 6.31 22.76
CA VAL A 186 16.41 7.67 23.04
C VAL A 186 17.00 8.31 21.79
N ALA A 187 17.77 7.58 20.99
CA ALA A 187 18.34 8.11 19.75
C ALA A 187 17.25 8.57 18.76
N ILE A 188 16.15 7.83 18.65
CA ILE A 188 15.00 8.21 17.79
C ILE A 188 14.33 9.47 18.33
N TYR A 189 14.04 9.52 19.64
CA TYR A 189 13.42 10.70 20.25
C TYR A 189 14.26 11.97 20.08
N LYS A 190 15.58 11.87 20.25
CA LYS A 190 16.51 12.99 20.00
C LYS A 190 16.43 13.45 18.55
N LYS A 191 16.41 12.53 17.59
CA LYS A 191 16.25 12.86 16.17
C LYS A 191 14.92 13.57 15.88
N MET A 192 13.83 13.20 16.56
CA MET A 192 12.56 13.91 16.39
C MET A 192 12.66 15.38 16.82
N MET A 193 13.43 15.68 17.88
CA MET A 193 13.61 17.04 18.39
C MET A 193 14.42 17.96 17.46
N GLU A 194 15.08 17.42 16.42
CA GLU A 194 15.76 18.23 15.40
C GLU A 194 14.78 18.92 14.44
N ASN A 195 13.50 18.53 14.46
CA ASN A 195 12.47 19.08 13.59
C ASN A 195 11.25 19.54 14.40
N ASP A 196 11.14 20.85 14.63
CA ASP A 196 10.06 21.45 15.42
C ASP A 196 8.66 21.16 14.86
N ALA A 197 8.51 20.96 13.54
CA ALA A 197 7.24 20.58 12.94
C ALA A 197 6.78 19.17 13.35
N MET A 198 7.72 18.30 13.71
CA MET A 198 7.47 16.92 14.15
C MET A 198 7.08 16.83 15.62
N THR A 199 7.54 17.76 16.45
CA THR A 199 7.35 17.71 17.90
C THR A 199 6.42 18.82 18.37
N LYS A 200 5.12 18.69 18.07
CA LYS A 200 4.11 19.63 18.61
C LYS A 200 4.06 19.63 20.14
N ASN A 201 4.45 18.53 20.77
CA ASN A 201 4.58 18.41 22.22
C ASN A 201 6.02 18.02 22.58
N ARG A 202 6.93 19.00 22.55
CA ARG A 202 8.35 18.79 22.88
C ARG A 202 8.56 18.21 24.28
N SER A 203 7.80 18.70 25.27
CA SER A 203 7.84 18.20 26.64
C SER A 203 7.46 16.72 26.76
N TYR A 204 6.54 16.23 25.92
CA TYR A 204 6.24 14.80 25.86
C TYR A 204 7.45 13.97 25.40
N ILE A 205 8.16 14.41 24.37
CA ILE A 205 9.36 13.72 23.88
C ILE A 205 10.49 13.77 24.91
N GLU A 206 10.68 14.90 25.60
CA GLU A 206 11.66 15.04 26.68
C GLU A 206 11.38 14.09 27.84
N ASN A 207 10.12 13.95 28.25
CA ASN A 207 9.70 12.97 29.26
C ASN A 207 10.03 11.53 28.82
N LEU A 208 9.77 11.18 27.56
CA LEU A 208 10.13 9.86 27.02
C LEU A 208 11.64 9.61 27.01
N ILE A 209 12.45 10.63 26.73
CA ILE A 209 13.92 10.53 26.81
C ILE A 209 14.36 10.27 28.25
N GLN A 210 13.83 11.01 29.23
CA GLN A 210 14.18 10.84 30.64
C GLN A 210 13.81 9.44 31.15
N LEU A 211 12.57 8.99 30.88
CA LEU A 211 12.09 7.66 31.25
C LEU A 211 12.99 6.55 30.68
N ASN A 212 13.32 6.63 29.39
CA ASN A 212 14.19 5.63 28.77
C ASN A 212 15.65 5.73 29.23
N SER A 213 16.12 6.91 29.62
CA SER A 213 17.47 7.09 30.14
C SER A 213 17.66 6.46 31.52
N ARG A 214 16.66 6.54 32.39
CA ARG A 214 16.65 5.82 33.68
C ARG A 214 16.68 4.30 33.47
N ASN A 215 15.98 3.79 32.47
CA ASN A 215 16.02 2.36 32.12
C ASN A 215 17.38 1.89 31.60
N ILE A 216 18.28 2.79 31.22
CA ILE A 216 19.67 2.46 30.85
C ILE A 216 20.55 2.31 32.09
N THR A 217 20.33 3.13 33.13
CA THR A 217 21.18 3.18 34.33
C THR A 217 20.88 2.08 35.35
N HIS A 218 19.71 1.45 35.25
CA HIS A 218 19.26 0.37 36.15
C HIS A 218 19.43 -1.06 35.58
N LYS A 219 20.18 -1.22 34.48
CA LYS A 219 20.56 -2.51 33.89
C LYS A 219 22.06 -2.68 33.94
#